data_AF-A0A2D6N1Y1-F1
#
_entry.id   AF-A0A2D6N1Y1-F1
#
_cell.length_a   1.000
_cell.length_b   1.000
_cell.length_c   1.000
_cell.angle_alpha   90.00
_cell.angle_beta   90.00
_cell.angle_gamma   90.00
#
_symmetry.space_group_name_H-M   'P 1'
#
loop_
_entity.id
_entity.type
_entity.pdbx_description
1 polymer ?
#
loop_
_entity_poly.entity_id
_entity_poly.type
_entity_poly.pdbx_seq_one_letter_code
_entity_poly.pdbx_strand_id
1 'polypeptide(L)'
;MPLASEERVPKPLTYALMYHVVWALLFGATGFGLAILFIVIGHSWQRSFIPPSGLLAFALLSGLGVVALYVIRVQLMTENVEQRTAYRVSQWSNRVVLIFAPAFLLLFRFVLEPLARAVLGISEWPVTAAIASAALQVEVAVWWLSHLLSTSQLSRARRRAGL
;
A
#
# COMPACT_ATOMS: atom_id res chain seq x y z
N MET A 1 -32.49 14.94 2.12
CA MET A 1 -31.70 13.93 1.40
C MET A 1 -31.82 12.62 2.17
N PRO A 2 -32.26 11.50 1.57
CA PRO A 2 -32.26 10.24 2.28
C PRO A 2 -30.82 9.91 2.67
N LEU A 3 -30.58 9.61 3.95
CA LEU A 3 -29.29 9.14 4.44
C LEU A 3 -28.87 7.95 3.59
N ALA A 4 -27.74 8.06 2.89
CA ALA A 4 -27.17 6.98 2.10
C ALA A 4 -26.98 5.78 3.04
N SER A 5 -27.86 4.77 2.94
CA SER A 5 -27.83 3.66 3.89
C SER A 5 -26.56 2.85 3.64
N GLU A 6 -25.77 2.63 4.69
CA GLU A 6 -24.54 1.83 4.65
C GLU A 6 -24.77 0.42 4.09
N GLU A 7 -26.02 -0.06 4.11
CA GLU A 7 -26.47 -1.31 3.50
C GLU A 7 -26.13 -1.44 2.01
N ARG A 8 -25.96 -0.32 1.29
CA ARG A 8 -25.63 -0.33 -0.14
C ARG A 8 -24.15 -0.60 -0.41
N VAL A 9 -23.26 -0.36 0.55
CA VAL A 9 -21.81 -0.49 0.33
C VAL A 9 -21.39 -1.96 0.42
N PRO A 10 -20.83 -2.55 -0.65
CA PRO A 10 -20.39 -3.93 -0.60
C PRO A 10 -19.19 -4.04 0.36
N LYS A 11 -19.27 -4.96 1.33
CA LYS A 11 -18.17 -5.28 2.27
C LYS A 11 -16.79 -5.39 1.59
N PRO A 12 -16.65 -6.05 0.41
CA PRO A 12 -15.47 -5.97 -0.46
C PRO A 12 -14.78 -4.60 -0.58
N LEU A 13 -15.56 -3.57 -0.88
CA LEU A 13 -15.06 -2.21 -1.07
C LEU A 13 -14.56 -1.62 0.25
N THR A 14 -15.31 -1.83 1.32
CA THR A 14 -14.93 -1.37 2.67
C THR A 14 -13.62 -2.01 3.13
N TYR A 15 -13.45 -3.32 2.93
CA TYR A 15 -12.20 -4.00 3.30
C TYR A 15 -11.02 -3.53 2.44
N ALA A 16 -11.19 -3.41 1.13
CA ALA A 16 -10.14 -2.91 0.25
C ALA A 16 -9.70 -1.50 0.65
N LEU A 17 -10.66 -0.60 0.93
CA LEU A 17 -10.39 0.75 1.42
C LEU A 17 -9.65 0.73 2.76
N MET A 18 -10.11 -0.08 3.71
CA MET A 18 -9.50 -0.19 5.03
C MET A 18 -8.05 -0.70 4.95
N TYR A 19 -7.78 -1.71 4.11
CA TYR A 19 -6.42 -2.18 3.90
C TYR A 19 -5.51 -1.05 3.37
N HIS A 20 -5.93 -0.34 2.33
CA HIS A 20 -5.14 0.77 1.80
C HIS A 20 -4.91 1.89 2.83
N VAL A 21 -5.89 2.19 3.68
CA VAL A 21 -5.72 3.19 4.76
C VAL A 21 -4.69 2.71 5.78
N VAL A 22 -4.85 1.49 6.30
CA VAL A 22 -3.95 0.92 7.30
C VAL A 22 -2.52 0.86 6.76
N TRP A 23 -2.34 0.41 5.52
CA TRP A 23 -1.02 0.28 4.93
C TRP A 23 -0.39 1.61 4.54
N ALA A 24 -1.17 2.59 4.09
CA ALA A 24 -0.64 3.94 3.87
C ALA A 24 -0.08 4.53 5.17
N LEU A 25 -0.79 4.32 6.29
CA LEU A 25 -0.35 4.77 7.60
C LEU A 25 0.86 3.99 8.12
N LEU A 26 0.88 2.66 7.99
CA LEU A 26 2.01 1.84 8.44
C LEU A 26 3.29 2.16 7.65
N PHE A 27 3.24 2.11 6.32
CA PHE A 27 4.38 2.47 5.48
C PHE A 27 4.85 3.90 5.73
N GLY A 28 3.91 4.84 5.89
CA GLY A 28 4.22 6.23 6.20
C GLY A 28 4.88 6.38 7.57
N ALA A 29 4.30 5.79 8.61
CA ALA A 29 4.82 5.86 9.98
C ALA A 29 6.22 5.25 10.07
N THR A 30 6.45 4.08 9.49
CA THR A 30 7.78 3.45 9.48
C THR A 30 8.75 4.25 8.64
N GLY A 31 8.36 4.68 7.44
CA GLY A 31 9.22 5.45 6.53
C GLY A 31 9.66 6.78 7.14
N PHE A 32 8.72 7.58 7.65
CA PHE A 32 9.03 8.85 8.32
C PHE A 32 9.74 8.63 9.66
N GLY A 33 9.34 7.62 10.44
CA GLY A 33 9.98 7.29 11.70
C GLY A 33 11.47 6.97 11.52
N LEU A 34 11.80 6.15 10.52
CA LEU A 34 13.21 5.86 10.18
C LEU A 34 13.94 7.09 9.65
N ALA A 35 13.31 7.90 8.80
CA ALA A 35 13.93 9.13 8.29
C ALA A 35 14.25 10.11 9.44
N ILE A 36 13.33 10.30 10.37
CA ILE A 36 13.51 11.14 11.56
C ILE A 36 14.61 10.56 12.45
N LEU A 37 14.58 9.26 12.72
CA LEU A 37 15.62 8.59 13.52
C LEU A 37 17.00 8.83 12.93
N PHE A 38 17.15 8.72 11.60
CA PHE A 38 18.43 8.92 10.91
C PHE A 38 18.91 10.37 10.99
N ILE A 39 18.00 11.35 10.91
CA ILE A 39 18.34 12.76 11.16
C ILE A 39 18.84 12.94 12.60
N VAL A 40 18.14 12.37 13.59
CA VAL A 40 18.46 12.52 15.02
C VAL A 40 19.84 11.95 15.37
N ILE A 41 20.24 10.84 14.75
CA ILE A 41 21.58 10.24 14.94
C ILE A 41 22.68 10.92 14.10
N GLY A 42 22.38 12.05 13.44
CA GLY A 42 23.36 12.90 12.77
C GLY A 42 23.66 12.52 11.31
N HIS A 43 22.80 11.75 10.63
CA HIS A 43 22.96 11.51 9.20
C HIS A 43 22.60 12.75 8.36
N SER A 44 23.28 12.91 7.23
CA SER A 44 22.92 13.93 6.22
C SER A 44 21.54 13.66 5.65
N TRP A 45 20.91 14.68 5.06
CA TRP A 45 19.57 14.53 4.49
C TRP A 45 19.48 13.35 3.50
N GLN A 46 20.47 13.15 2.62
CA GLN A 46 20.46 12.04 1.67
C GLN A 46 20.41 10.68 2.40
N ARG A 47 21.25 10.52 3.41
CA ARG A 47 21.37 9.27 4.18
C ARG A 47 20.16 9.02 5.08
N SER A 48 19.41 10.07 5.41
CA SER A 48 18.18 9.95 6.18
C SER A 48 16.97 9.56 5.33
N PHE A 49 16.86 10.06 4.10
CA PHE A 49 15.66 9.86 3.28
C PHE A 49 15.78 8.80 2.19
N ILE A 50 16.98 8.54 1.66
CA ILE A 50 17.16 7.54 0.60
C ILE A 50 16.83 6.12 1.09
N PRO A 51 17.33 5.64 2.24
CA PRO A 51 17.03 4.27 2.68
C PRO A 51 15.53 4.00 2.93
N PRO A 52 14.76 4.87 3.62
CA PRO A 52 13.32 4.64 3.81
C PRO A 52 12.45 5.05 2.61
N SER A 53 13.03 5.56 1.51
CA SER A 53 12.26 6.05 0.35
C SER A 53 11.34 5.00 -0.27
N GLY A 54 11.70 3.72 -0.22
CA GLY A 54 10.84 2.62 -0.66
C GLY A 54 9.54 2.54 0.14
N LEU A 55 9.62 2.67 1.48
CA LEU A 55 8.45 2.68 2.35
C LEU A 55 7.56 3.89 2.03
N LEU A 56 8.16 5.08 1.88
CA LEU A 56 7.43 6.30 1.53
C LEU A 56 6.74 6.20 0.15
N ALA A 57 7.38 5.54 -0.82
CA ALA A 57 6.77 5.27 -2.12
C ALA A 57 5.55 4.35 -1.99
N PHE A 58 5.62 3.29 -1.19
CA PHE A 58 4.47 2.41 -0.93
C PHE A 58 3.37 3.11 -0.12
N ALA A 59 3.73 3.99 0.83
CA ALA A 59 2.77 4.81 1.54
C ALA A 59 1.95 5.69 0.58
N LEU A 60 2.63 6.34 -0.36
CA LEU A 60 2.00 7.15 -1.40
C LEU A 60 1.08 6.30 -2.29
N LEU A 61 1.57 5.16 -2.78
CA LEU A 61 0.78 4.27 -3.64
C LEU A 61 -0.47 3.73 -2.93
N SER A 62 -0.33 3.33 -1.67
CA SER A 62 -1.46 2.91 -0.85
C SER A 62 -2.44 4.07 -0.64
N GLY A 63 -1.93 5.28 -0.40
CA GLY A 63 -2.74 6.51 -0.32
C GLY A 63 -3.52 6.82 -1.60
N LEU A 64 -2.93 6.63 -2.78
CA LEU A 64 -3.65 6.73 -4.06
C LEU A 64 -4.76 5.68 -4.17
N GLY A 65 -4.52 4.47 -3.67
CA GLY A 65 -5.54 3.41 -3.53
C GLY A 65 -6.69 3.83 -2.61
N VAL A 66 -6.40 4.50 -1.49
CA VAL A 66 -7.42 5.08 -0.59
C VAL A 66 -8.29 6.07 -1.36
N VAL A 67 -7.68 7.04 -2.04
CA VAL A 67 -8.40 8.09 -2.77
C VAL A 67 -9.30 7.45 -3.84
N ALA A 68 -8.75 6.55 -4.67
CA ALA A 68 -9.51 5.90 -5.73
C ALA A 68 -10.73 5.14 -5.20
N LEU A 69 -10.56 4.32 -4.15
CA LEU A 69 -11.66 3.54 -3.58
C LEU A 69 -12.67 4.41 -2.81
N TYR A 70 -12.21 5.48 -2.17
CA TYR A 70 -13.08 6.44 -1.48
C TYR A 70 -13.98 7.18 -2.48
N VAL A 71 -13.45 7.64 -3.61
CA VAL A 71 -14.26 8.24 -4.68
C VAL A 71 -15.34 7.28 -5.15
N ILE A 72 -15.01 6.00 -5.39
CA ILE A 72 -16.02 5.00 -5.77
C ILE A 72 -17.06 4.77 -4.67
N ARG A 73 -16.66 4.78 -3.39
CA ARG A 73 -17.59 4.66 -2.26
C ARG A 73 -18.59 5.82 -2.23
N VAL A 74 -18.12 7.06 -2.45
CA VAL A 74 -18.97 8.26 -2.53
C VAL A 74 -19.90 8.18 -3.75
N GLN A 75 -19.39 7.77 -4.92
CA GLN A 75 -20.20 7.61 -6.14
C GLN A 75 -21.29 6.54 -5.97
N LEU A 76 -21.00 5.45 -5.26
CA LEU A 76 -21.99 4.42 -4.93
C LEU A 76 -23.08 4.96 -3.98
N MET A 77 -22.70 5.72 -2.95
CA MET A 77 -23.64 6.33 -2.00
C MET A 77 -24.54 7.39 -2.65
N THR A 78 -24.06 8.04 -3.70
CA THR A 78 -24.78 9.04 -4.48
C THR A 78 -25.54 8.46 -5.68
N GLU A 79 -25.64 7.13 -5.77
CA GLU A 79 -26.31 6.39 -6.86
C GLU A 79 -25.72 6.61 -8.26
N ASN A 80 -24.54 7.24 -8.35
CA ASN A 80 -23.85 7.48 -9.63
C ASN A 80 -23.19 6.22 -10.19
N VAL A 81 -22.99 5.19 -9.36
CA VAL A 81 -22.32 3.94 -9.73
C VAL A 81 -23.04 2.74 -9.13
N GLU A 82 -23.19 1.68 -9.92
CA GLU A 82 -23.77 0.41 -9.47
C GLU A 82 -22.86 -0.36 -8.51
N GLN A 83 -23.48 -1.16 -7.63
CA GLN A 83 -22.78 -2.05 -6.70
C GLN A 83 -21.84 -3.06 -7.41
N ARG A 84 -22.22 -3.52 -8.61
CA ARG A 84 -21.41 -4.41 -9.44
C ARG A 84 -20.10 -3.75 -9.89
N THR A 85 -20.14 -2.45 -10.19
CA THR A 85 -18.95 -1.69 -10.56
C THR A 85 -18.05 -1.49 -9.35
N ALA A 86 -18.60 -1.15 -8.18
CA ALA A 86 -17.84 -1.09 -6.93
C ALA A 86 -17.13 -2.42 -6.61
N TYR A 87 -17.81 -3.55 -6.83
CA TYR A 87 -17.21 -4.87 -6.67
C TYR A 87 -16.06 -5.11 -7.66
N ARG A 88 -16.24 -4.79 -8.96
CA ARG A 88 -15.17 -4.91 -9.97
C ARG A 88 -13.95 -4.07 -9.62
N VAL A 89 -14.15 -2.82 -9.18
CA VAL A 89 -13.03 -1.94 -8.78
C VAL A 89 -12.30 -2.52 -7.57
N SER A 90 -13.01 -3.02 -6.56
CA SER A 90 -12.37 -3.66 -5.39
C SER A 90 -11.52 -4.88 -5.78
N GLN A 91 -11.98 -5.69 -6.73
CA GLN A 91 -11.20 -6.82 -7.25
C GLN A 91 -9.97 -6.36 -8.04
N TRP A 92 -10.13 -5.34 -8.89
CA TRP A 92 -9.03 -4.77 -9.66
C TRP A 92 -7.95 -4.20 -8.75
N SER A 93 -8.33 -3.42 -7.74
CA SER A 93 -7.43 -2.91 -6.71
C SER A 93 -6.61 -4.04 -6.07
N ASN A 94 -7.26 -5.12 -5.62
CA ASN A 94 -6.54 -6.25 -5.03
C ASN A 94 -5.58 -6.93 -6.03
N ARG A 95 -5.99 -7.12 -7.29
CA ARG A 95 -5.13 -7.72 -8.31
C ARG A 95 -3.90 -6.85 -8.61
N VAL A 96 -4.09 -5.54 -8.70
CA VAL A 96 -3.00 -4.58 -8.92
C VAL A 96 -1.98 -4.71 -7.80
N VAL A 97 -2.41 -4.73 -6.54
CA VAL A 97 -1.48 -4.91 -5.41
C VAL A 97 -0.75 -6.26 -5.50
N LEU A 98 -1.46 -7.35 -5.82
CA LEU A 98 -0.87 -8.68 -5.89
C LEU A 98 0.20 -8.84 -6.98
N ILE A 99 0.08 -8.10 -8.08
CA ILE A 99 1.06 -8.09 -9.17
C ILE A 99 2.17 -7.08 -8.87
N PHE A 100 1.79 -5.87 -8.45
CA PHE A 100 2.70 -4.74 -8.34
C PHE A 100 3.64 -4.87 -7.15
N ALA A 101 3.15 -5.29 -5.97
CA ALA A 101 3.99 -5.39 -4.78
C ALA A 101 5.22 -6.29 -4.97
N PRO A 102 5.11 -7.54 -5.48
CA PRO A 102 6.30 -8.36 -5.74
C PRO A 102 7.16 -7.82 -6.87
N ALA A 103 6.56 -7.30 -7.95
CA ALA A 103 7.33 -6.71 -9.06
C ALA A 103 8.15 -5.50 -8.61
N PHE A 104 7.56 -4.62 -7.80
CA PHE A 104 8.26 -3.47 -7.26
C PHE A 104 9.30 -3.86 -6.21
N LEU A 105 9.06 -4.89 -5.41
CA LEU A 105 10.07 -5.41 -4.49
C LEU A 105 11.30 -5.94 -5.23
N LEU A 106 11.10 -6.64 -6.35
CA LEU A 106 12.18 -7.08 -7.23
C LEU A 106 12.90 -5.87 -7.85
N LEU A 107 12.17 -4.90 -8.39
CA LEU A 107 12.74 -3.66 -8.91
C LEU A 107 13.57 -2.93 -7.85
N PHE A 108 13.06 -2.84 -6.63
CA PHE A 108 13.75 -2.20 -5.52
C PHE A 108 15.05 -2.95 -5.20
N ARG A 109 14.97 -4.27 -5.00
CA ARG A 109 16.12 -5.09 -4.59
C ARG A 109 17.24 -5.13 -5.64
N PHE A 110 16.86 -5.25 -6.91
CA PHE A 110 17.82 -5.50 -7.99
C PHE A 110 18.22 -4.25 -8.76
N VAL A 111 17.48 -3.14 -8.67
CA VAL A 111 17.75 -1.92 -9.43
C VAL A 111 17.89 -0.71 -8.51
N LEU A 112 16.87 -0.38 -7.72
CA LEU A 112 16.87 0.87 -6.97
C LEU A 112 17.85 0.86 -5.80
N GLU A 113 17.98 -0.27 -5.09
CA GLU A 113 18.89 -0.41 -3.96
C GLU A 113 20.37 -0.35 -4.40
N PRO A 114 20.83 -1.07 -5.46
CA PRO A 114 22.16 -0.86 -6.04
C PRO A 114 22.38 0.57 -6.54
N LEU A 115 21.40 1.17 -7.22
CA LEU A 115 21.50 2.54 -7.72
C LEU A 115 21.66 3.54 -6.57
N ALA A 116 20.88 3.38 -5.49
CA ALA A 116 20.97 4.21 -4.29
C ALA A 116 22.35 4.11 -3.62
N ARG A 117 22.93 2.90 -3.56
CA ARG A 117 24.30 2.68 -3.08
C ARG A 117 25.34 3.38 -3.95
N ALA A 118 25.20 3.28 -5.27
CA ALA A 118 26.08 3.95 -6.22
C ALA A 118 26.02 5.49 -6.07
N VAL A 119 24.82 6.06 -5.97
CA VAL A 119 24.61 7.51 -5.75
C VAL A 119 25.22 7.99 -4.44
N LEU A 120 25.16 7.16 -3.39
CA LEU A 120 25.71 7.49 -2.07
C LEU A 120 27.20 7.18 -1.93
N GLY A 121 27.83 6.59 -2.95
CA GLY A 121 29.25 6.21 -2.93
C GLY A 121 29.59 5.15 -1.88
N ILE A 122 28.66 4.23 -1.59
CA ILE A 122 28.83 3.18 -0.58
C ILE A 122 28.83 1.79 -1.21
N SER A 123 29.74 0.93 -0.77
CA SER A 123 29.79 -0.49 -1.17
C SER A 123 28.75 -1.32 -0.41
N GLU A 124 28.57 -1.01 0.87
CA GLU A 124 27.65 -1.69 1.78
C GLU A 124 26.75 -0.69 2.50
N TRP A 125 25.53 -1.11 2.79
CA TRP A 125 24.61 -0.30 3.57
C TRP A 125 25.07 -0.24 5.03
N PRO A 126 25.16 0.95 5.64
CA PRO A 126 25.24 1.04 7.09
C PRO A 126 24.03 0.35 7.73
N VAL A 127 24.19 -0.08 8.97
CA VAL A 127 23.16 -0.80 9.76
C VAL A 127 21.79 -0.12 9.70
N THR A 128 21.76 1.21 9.73
CA THR A 128 20.55 2.04 9.62
C THR A 128 19.80 1.80 8.32
N ALA A 129 20.49 1.76 7.18
CA ALA A 129 19.86 1.48 5.90
C ALA A 129 19.49 0.00 5.71
N ALA A 130 20.21 -0.93 6.35
CA ALA A 130 19.82 -2.33 6.38
C ALA A 130 18.49 -2.54 7.13
N ILE A 131 18.27 -1.81 8.24
CA ILE A 131 16.99 -1.80 8.96
C ILE A 131 15.86 -1.31 8.05
N ALA A 132 16.07 -0.23 7.29
CA ALA A 132 15.05 0.27 6.36
C ALA A 132 14.71 -0.75 5.25
N SER A 133 15.72 -1.43 4.69
CA SER A 133 15.52 -2.48 3.68
C SER A 133 14.76 -3.70 4.26
N ALA A 134 15.10 -4.12 5.49
CA ALA A 134 14.39 -5.21 6.16
C ALA A 134 12.93 -4.83 6.47
N ALA A 135 12.69 -3.63 7.00
CA ALA A 135 11.35 -3.12 7.26
C ALA A 135 10.49 -3.10 5.99
N LEU A 136 11.06 -2.62 4.87
CA LEU A 136 10.38 -2.63 3.57
C LEU A 136 9.97 -4.05 3.15
N GLN A 137 10.87 -5.03 3.24
CA GLN A 137 10.58 -6.41 2.84
C GLN A 137 9.46 -7.01 3.69
N VAL A 138 9.53 -6.84 5.01
CA VAL A 138 8.53 -7.36 5.93
C VAL A 138 7.17 -6.71 5.67
N GLU A 139 7.11 -5.38 5.62
CA GLU A 139 5.85 -4.68 5.43
C GLU A 139 5.22 -4.96 4.07
N VAL A 140 6.01 -4.99 2.99
CA VAL A 140 5.50 -5.34 1.66
C VAL A 140 4.98 -6.78 1.63
N ALA A 141 5.67 -7.73 2.27
CA ALA A 141 5.22 -9.12 2.34
C ALA A 141 3.90 -9.25 3.12
N VAL A 142 3.79 -8.61 4.28
CA VAL A 142 2.56 -8.66 5.09
C VAL A 142 1.42 -7.91 4.38
N TRP A 143 1.71 -6.79 3.72
CA TRP A 143 0.75 -6.07 2.87
C TRP A 143 0.22 -6.96 1.76
N TRP A 144 1.10 -7.60 1.01
CA TRP A 144 0.74 -8.52 -0.07
C TRP A 144 -0.11 -9.70 0.43
N LEU A 145 0.28 -10.32 1.55
CA LEU A 145 -0.51 -11.39 2.18
C LEU A 145 -1.90 -10.92 2.62
N SER A 146 -2.03 -9.70 3.14
CA SER A 146 -3.33 -9.14 3.53
C SER A 146 -4.29 -9.01 2.34
N HIS A 147 -3.78 -8.59 1.17
CA HIS A 147 -4.57 -8.54 -0.07
C HIS A 147 -4.85 -9.93 -0.65
N LEU A 148 -3.91 -10.88 -0.54
CA LEU A 148 -4.12 -12.27 -0.95
C LEU A 148 -5.28 -12.89 -0.16
N LEU A 149 -5.27 -12.75 1.16
CA LEU A 149 -6.35 -13.24 2.02
C LEU A 149 -7.68 -12.55 1.72
N SER A 150 -7.66 -11.24 1.43
CA SER A 150 -8.84 -10.48 0.99
C SER A 150 -9.45 -11.06 -0.29
N THR A 151 -8.66 -11.45 -1.30
CA THR A 151 -9.22 -12.06 -2.52
C THR A 151 -9.96 -13.38 -2.26
N SER A 152 -9.51 -14.18 -1.30
CA SER A 152 -10.19 -15.41 -0.89
C SER A 152 -11.55 -15.15 -0.22
N GLN A 153 -11.70 -13.99 0.42
CA GLN A 153 -12.95 -13.55 1.02
C GLN A 153 -13.86 -12.93 -0.05
N LEU A 154 -13.31 -12.17 -1.00
CA LEU A 154 -14.03 -11.62 -2.15
C LEU A 154 -14.68 -12.72 -2.99
N SER A 155 -13.95 -13.80 -3.28
CA SER A 155 -14.45 -14.93 -4.07
C SER A 155 -15.57 -15.68 -3.35
N ARG A 156 -15.47 -15.84 -2.02
CA ARG A 156 -16.54 -16.42 -1.18
C ARG A 156 -17.77 -15.53 -1.11
N ALA A 157 -17.59 -14.21 -0.96
CA ALA A 157 -18.69 -13.24 -0.92
C ALA A 157 -19.47 -13.22 -2.25
N ARG A 158 -18.76 -13.30 -3.39
CA ARG A 158 -19.37 -13.39 -4.73
C ARG A 158 -20.27 -14.60 -4.88
N ARG A 159 -19.79 -15.80 -4.49
CA ARG A 159 -20.60 -17.03 -4.54
C ARG A 159 -21.87 -16.91 -3.69
N ARG A 160 -21.79 -16.30 -2.51
CA ARG A 160 -22.96 -16.06 -1.64
C ARG A 160 -23.95 -15.05 -2.22
N ALA A 161 -23.45 -14.07 -2.96
CA ALA A 161 -24.26 -13.01 -3.57
C ALA A 161 -24.88 -13.40 -4.93
N GLY A 162 -24.60 -14.59 -5.46
CA GLY A 162 -25.11 -15.02 -6.78
C GLY A 162 -24.56 -14.21 -7.97
N LEU A 163 -23.40 -13.58 -7.81
CA LEU A 163 -22.71 -12.76 -8.83
C LEU A 163 -21.58 -13.55 -9.53
#